data_AF-A0A4Q5RSL0-F1
#
_entry.id   AF-A0A4Q5RSL0-F1
#
_cell.length_a   1.000
_cell.length_b   1.000
_cell.length_c   1.000
_cell.angle_alpha   90.00
_cell.angle_beta   90.00
_cell.angle_gamma   90.00
#
_symmetry.space_group_name_H-M   'P 1'
#
loop_
_entity.id
_entity.type
_entity.pdbx_description
1 polymer ?
#
loop_
_entity_poly.entity_id
_entity_poly.type
_entity_poly.pdbx_seq_one_letter_code
_entity_poly.pdbx_strand_id
1 'polypeptide(L)'
;MNKPAAITAHIDADTLAIVEQLAAAQGRSVSDFAAEAIQRVAESEADYRAFVQAGIDAADRGEVVPHADVMAELDAMIEHHRARCSD
;
A
#
# COMPACT_ATOMS: atom_id res chain seq x y z
N MET A 1 -23.50 7.73 12.42
CA MET A 1 -22.99 6.59 13.22
C MET A 1 -23.09 5.35 12.35
N ASN A 2 -21.95 4.84 11.85
CA ASN A 2 -21.96 3.55 11.14
C ASN A 2 -22.09 2.43 12.17
N LYS A 3 -23.07 1.55 11.95
CA LYS A 3 -23.30 0.38 12.78
C LYS A 3 -22.17 -0.63 12.54
N PRO A 4 -21.61 -1.27 13.59
CA PRO A 4 -20.62 -2.32 13.40
C PRO A 4 -21.19 -3.44 12.52
N ALA A 5 -20.40 -3.86 11.53
CA ALA A 5 -20.70 -4.96 10.63
C ALA A 5 -19.81 -6.16 10.97
N ALA A 6 -20.31 -7.36 10.74
CA ALA A 6 -19.59 -8.61 10.95
C ALA A 6 -19.46 -9.36 9.62
N ILE A 7 -18.30 -9.98 9.40
CA ILE A 7 -18.00 -10.83 8.25
C ILE A 7 -17.59 -12.19 8.81
N THR A 8 -18.09 -13.27 8.21
CA THR A 8 -17.63 -14.64 8.49
C THR A 8 -16.84 -15.13 7.29
N ALA A 9 -15.59 -15.50 7.52
CA ALA A 9 -14.70 -16.06 6.50
C ALA A 9 -14.17 -17.42 6.97
N HIS A 10 -13.86 -18.30 6.03
CA HIS A 10 -13.19 -19.56 6.31
C HIS A 10 -11.72 -19.42 5.94
N ILE A 11 -10.85 -19.76 6.87
CA ILE A 11 -9.39 -19.79 6.70
C ILE A 11 -8.89 -21.19 7.07
N ASP A 12 -7.78 -21.60 6.49
CA ASP A 12 -7.13 -22.86 6.86
C ASP A 12 -6.53 -22.79 8.27
N ALA A 13 -6.25 -23.97 8.83
CA ALA A 13 -5.76 -24.11 10.21
C ALA A 13 -4.38 -23.47 10.42
N ASP A 14 -3.52 -23.49 9.40
CA ASP A 14 -2.16 -22.94 9.49
C ASP A 14 -2.23 -21.40 9.56
N THR A 15 -3.07 -20.79 8.73
CA THR A 15 -3.35 -19.35 8.77
C THR A 15 -3.95 -18.93 10.11
N LEU A 16 -4.89 -19.71 10.65
CA LEU A 16 -5.46 -19.42 11.98
C LEU A 16 -4.38 -19.45 13.07
N ALA A 17 -3.51 -20.45 13.07
CA ALA A 17 -2.43 -20.56 14.05
C ALA A 17 -1.46 -19.37 14.00
N ILE A 18 -1.15 -18.86 12.80
CA ILE A 18 -0.33 -17.66 12.63
C ILE A 18 -1.03 -16.43 13.22
N VAL A 19 -2.33 -16.26 12.92
CA VAL A 19 -3.12 -15.14 13.45
C VAL A 19 -3.19 -15.17 14.97
N GLU A 20 -3.42 -16.35 15.57
CA GLU A 20 -3.44 -16.53 17.02
C GLU A 20 -2.11 -16.18 17.67
N GLN A 21 -0.99 -16.64 17.08
CA GLN A 21 0.35 -16.33 17.58
C GLN A 21 0.64 -14.82 17.54
N LEU A 22 0.31 -14.15 16.43
CA LEU A 22 0.53 -12.72 16.26
C LEU A 22 -0.34 -11.88 17.20
N ALA A 23 -1.61 -12.24 17.36
CA ALA A 23 -2.52 -11.58 18.29
C ALA A 23 -2.03 -11.71 19.74
N ALA A 24 -1.62 -12.92 20.14
CA ALA A 24 -1.07 -13.19 21.47
C ALA A 24 0.22 -12.41 21.75
N ALA A 25 1.15 -12.35 20.78
CA ALA A 25 2.39 -11.59 20.91
C ALA A 25 2.16 -10.08 21.10
N GLN A 26 1.01 -9.56 20.64
CA GLN A 26 0.60 -8.16 20.80
C GLN A 26 -0.34 -7.92 21.99
N GLY A 27 -0.71 -8.96 22.75
CA GLY A 27 -1.67 -8.84 23.86
C GLY A 27 -3.09 -8.46 23.42
N ARG A 28 -3.49 -8.88 22.21
CA ARG A 28 -4.79 -8.53 21.58
C ARG A 28 -5.66 -9.75 21.38
N SER A 29 -6.97 -9.53 21.22
CA SER A 29 -7.87 -10.60 20.78
C SER A 29 -7.63 -10.93 19.30
N VAL A 30 -7.90 -12.18 18.92
CA VAL A 30 -7.83 -12.65 17.52
C VAL A 30 -8.75 -11.83 16.62
N SER A 31 -9.97 -11.51 17.09
CA SER A 31 -10.93 -10.71 16.33
C SER A 31 -10.46 -9.28 16.11
N ASP A 32 -9.85 -8.65 17.12
CA ASP A 32 -9.35 -7.28 16.98
C ASP A 32 -8.13 -7.21 16.07
N PHE A 33 -7.25 -8.21 16.14
CA PHE A 33 -6.13 -8.33 15.21
C PHE A 33 -6.62 -8.53 13.78
N ALA A 34 -7.56 -9.45 13.56
CA ALA A 34 -8.11 -9.73 12.24
C ALA A 34 -8.84 -8.51 11.66
N ALA A 35 -9.64 -7.80 12.47
CA ALA A 35 -10.34 -6.60 12.04
C ALA A 35 -9.37 -5.49 11.60
N GLU A 36 -8.31 -5.22 12.36
CA GLU A 36 -7.29 -4.24 11.95
C GLU A 36 -6.56 -4.70 10.69
N ALA A 37 -6.16 -5.98 10.61
CA ALA A 37 -5.47 -6.49 9.43
C ALA A 37 -6.31 -6.31 8.15
N ILE A 38 -7.62 -6.62 8.22
CA ILE A 38 -8.56 -6.39 7.11
C ILE A 38 -8.67 -4.90 6.80
N GLN A 39 -8.80 -4.04 7.81
CA GLN A 39 -8.89 -2.59 7.61
C GLN A 39 -7.66 -2.05 6.89
N ARG A 40 -6.45 -2.40 7.35
CA ARG A 40 -5.20 -1.91 6.75
C ARG A 40 -5.06 -2.33 5.29
N VAL A 41 -5.39 -3.59 4.98
CA VAL A 41 -5.36 -4.08 3.60
C VAL A 41 -6.40 -3.35 2.74
N ALA A 42 -7.62 -3.18 3.25
CA ALA A 42 -8.68 -2.50 2.52
C ALA A 42 -8.33 -1.03 2.22
N GLU A 43 -7.78 -0.30 3.21
CA GLU A 43 -7.32 1.07 3.04
C GLU A 43 -6.16 1.15 2.04
N SER A 44 -5.11 0.33 2.22
CA SER A 44 -3.95 0.35 1.33
C SER A 44 -4.30 -0.02 -0.11
N GLU A 45 -5.19 -1.00 -0.29
CA GLU A 45 -5.61 -1.44 -1.62
C GLU A 45 -6.52 -0.41 -2.29
N ALA A 46 -7.41 0.23 -1.52
CA ALA A 46 -8.26 1.30 -2.04
C ALA A 46 -7.41 2.50 -2.47
N ASP A 47 -6.46 2.92 -1.64
CA ASP A 47 -5.55 4.03 -1.93
C ASP A 47 -4.67 3.73 -3.15
N TYR A 48 -4.11 2.51 -3.22
CA TYR A 48 -3.30 2.09 -4.36
C TYR A 48 -4.11 2.09 -5.66
N ARG A 49 -5.33 1.55 -5.66
CA ARG A 49 -6.20 1.54 -6.84
C ARG A 49 -6.59 2.95 -7.26
N ALA A 50 -6.93 3.82 -6.30
CA ALA A 50 -7.25 5.21 -6.59
C ALA A 50 -6.07 5.95 -7.22
N PHE A 51 -4.85 5.74 -6.69
CA PHE A 51 -3.63 6.30 -7.23
C PHE A 51 -3.36 5.83 -8.67
N VAL A 52 -3.46 4.52 -8.93
CA VAL A 52 -3.26 3.94 -10.27
C VAL A 52 -4.30 4.49 -11.26
N GLN A 53 -5.57 4.54 -10.85
CA GLN A 53 -6.64 5.05 -11.72
C GLN A 53 -6.43 6.52 -12.07
N ALA A 54 -5.98 7.35 -11.14
CA ALA A 54 -5.66 8.74 -11.43
C ALA A 54 -4.56 8.88 -12.51
N GLY A 55 -3.55 7.99 -12.50
CA GLY A 55 -2.52 7.95 -13.53
C GLY A 55 -3.03 7.48 -14.89
N ILE A 56 -3.91 6.46 -14.92
CA ILE A 56 -4.59 6.00 -16.14
C ILE A 56 -5.41 7.14 -16.74
N ASP A 57 -6.22 7.81 -15.92
CA ASP A 57 -7.09 8.90 -16.37
C ASP A 57 -6.27 10.08 -16.93
N ALA A 58 -5.11 10.38 -16.34
CA ALA A 58 -4.19 11.39 -16.85
C ALA A 58 -3.60 10.98 -18.21
N ALA A 59 -3.14 9.73 -18.34
CA ALA A 59 -2.62 9.21 -19.59
C ALA A 59 -3.68 9.22 -20.71
N ASP A 60 -4.92 8.86 -20.41
CA ASP A 60 -6.04 8.89 -21.35
C ASP A 60 -6.38 10.32 -21.83
N ARG A 61 -6.14 11.33 -20.99
CA ARG A 61 -6.22 12.75 -21.38
C ARG A 61 -5.00 13.25 -22.15
N GLY A 62 -3.97 12.43 -22.32
CA GLY A 62 -2.71 12.79 -22.95
C GLY A 62 -1.74 13.56 -22.03
N GLU A 63 -1.99 13.58 -20.72
CA GLU A 63 -1.11 14.19 -19.71
C GLU A 63 0.08 13.25 -19.43
N VAL A 64 0.91 13.02 -20.46
CA VAL A 64 2.08 12.14 -20.40
C VAL A 64 3.36 12.93 -20.57
N VAL A 65 4.43 12.46 -19.96
CA VAL A 65 5.77 13.03 -20.12
C VAL A 65 6.55 12.21 -21.16
N PRO A 66 7.19 12.82 -22.17
CA PRO A 66 8.07 12.12 -23.09
C PRO A 66 9.20 11.38 -22.35
N HIS A 67 9.53 10.17 -22.80
CA HIS A 67 10.56 9.35 -22.16
C HIS A 67 11.93 10.05 -22.08
N ALA A 68 12.30 10.81 -23.12
CA ALA A 68 13.55 11.55 -23.15
C ALA A 68 13.64 12.59 -22.01
N ASP A 69 12.53 13.26 -21.70
CA ASP A 69 12.48 14.28 -20.65
C ASP A 69 12.62 13.64 -19.26
N VAL A 70 11.95 12.50 -19.04
CA VAL A 70 12.08 11.71 -17.79
C VAL A 70 13.53 11.28 -17.58
N MET A 71 14.20 10.77 -18.61
CA MET A 71 15.60 10.31 -18.49
C MET A 71 16.55 11.47 -18.20
N ALA A 72 16.35 12.62 -18.84
CA ALA A 72 17.14 13.82 -18.57
C ALA A 72 16.98 14.31 -17.12
N GLU A 73 15.76 14.29 -16.57
CA GLU A 73 15.52 14.66 -15.18
C GLU A 73 16.19 13.68 -14.19
N LEU A 74 16.09 12.37 -14.46
CA LEU A 74 16.74 11.35 -13.64
C LEU A 74 18.28 11.48 -13.64
N ASP A 75 18.88 11.72 -14.79
CA ASP A 75 20.33 11.95 -14.90
C ASP A 75 20.76 13.17 -14.08
N ALA A 76 20.00 14.27 -14.15
CA ALA A 76 20.25 15.47 -13.36
C ALA A 76 20.13 15.21 -11.85
N MET A 77 19.14 14.44 -11.41
CA MET A 77 18.99 14.05 -10.01
C MET A 77 20.18 13.20 -9.52
N ILE A 78 20.67 12.28 -10.35
CA ILE A 78 21.84 11.44 -10.04
C ILE A 78 23.11 12.30 -9.92
N GLU A 79 23.33 13.22 -10.86
CA GLU A 79 24.48 14.12 -10.83
C GLU A 79 24.47 15.00 -9.56
N HIS A 80 23.31 15.58 -9.22
CA HIS A 80 23.14 16.36 -8.00
C HIS A 80 23.45 15.55 -6.74
N HIS A 81 22.98 14.30 -6.68
CA HIS A 81 23.26 13.42 -5.55
C HIS A 81 24.75 13.10 -5.43
N ARG A 82 25.42 12.80 -6.56
CA ARG A 82 26.86 12.53 -6.59
C ARG A 82 27.66 13.72 -6.09
N ALA A 83 27.36 14.92 -6.57
CA ALA A 83 28.03 16.15 -6.15
C ALA A 83 27.92 16.38 -4.64
N ARG A 84 26.74 16.12 -4.06
CA ARG A 84 26.50 16.25 -2.61
C ARG A 84 27.24 15.21 -1.75
N CYS A 85 27.53 14.03 -2.29
CA CYS A 85 28.22 12.95 -1.58
C CYS A 85 29.73 12.91 -1.81
N SER A 86 30.25 13.74 -2.73
CA SER A 86 31.68 13.92 -2.97
C SER A 86 32.35 15.01 -2.13
N ASP A 87 31.56 15.78 -1.38
CA ASP A 87 32.00 16.69 -0.30
C ASP A 87 31.97 15.97 1.07
#